data_AF-R6DIT0-F1
#
_entry.id   AF-R6DIT0-F1
#
_cell.length_a   1.000
_cell.length_b   1.000
_cell.length_c   1.000
_cell.angle_alpha   90.00
_cell.angle_beta   90.00
_cell.angle_gamma   90.00
#
_symmetry.space_group_name_H-M   'P 1'
#
loop_
_entity.id
_entity.type
_entity.pdbx_description
1 polymer ?
#
loop_
_entity_poly.entity_id
_entity_poly.type
_entity_poly.pdbx_seq_one_letter_code
_entity_poly.pdbx_strand_id
1 'polypeptide(L)'
;MADEKNKKKVVYGRDIVDDSMHKSAIALEYNPDEEAPKVIASGRGHLADKIIDKAQEYDIPVHQDEKLANSLSNLEIGEYIPKELYQVVAEVLVYVDAMDRIKGRMDQKGEDGWKKKK
;
A
#
# COMPACT_ATOMS: atom_id res chain seq x y z
N MET A 1 -11.68 50.91 21.92
CA MET A 1 -12.64 50.38 20.93
C MET A 1 -11.79 49.84 19.79
N ALA A 2 -11.88 48.54 19.55
CA ALA A 2 -10.94 47.74 18.77
C ALA A 2 -11.02 48.00 17.26
N ASP A 3 -9.93 47.73 16.53
CA ASP A 3 -9.95 46.83 15.37
C ASP A 3 -8.53 46.49 14.91
N GLU A 4 -7.89 45.67 15.76
CA GLU A 4 -6.86 44.73 15.34
C GLU A 4 -7.59 43.54 14.68
N LYS A 5 -7.39 43.32 13.36
CA LYS A 5 -7.42 42.02 12.66
C LYS A 5 -7.74 42.17 11.17
N ASN A 6 -6.73 42.42 10.35
CA ASN A 6 -6.68 41.76 9.04
C ASN A 6 -5.26 41.64 8.49
N LYS A 7 -4.38 40.92 9.21
CA LYS A 7 -3.19 40.34 8.58
C LYS A 7 -3.67 39.19 7.70
N LYS A 8 -3.75 39.43 6.39
CA LYS A 8 -3.93 38.38 5.38
C LYS A 8 -2.95 37.23 5.69
N LYS A 9 -3.47 36.09 6.14
CA LYS A 9 -2.69 34.85 6.25
C LYS A 9 -2.46 34.35 4.82
N VAL A 10 -1.35 34.75 4.23
CA VAL A 10 -0.86 34.14 2.99
C VAL A 10 -0.13 32.87 3.40
N VAL A 11 -0.68 31.71 3.06
CA VAL A 11 0.02 30.43 3.20
C VAL A 11 0.96 30.34 2.01
N TYR A 12 2.25 30.54 2.23
CA TYR A 12 3.27 30.13 1.27
C TYR A 12 3.29 28.60 1.29
N GLY A 13 2.59 27.97 0.36
CA GLY A 13 2.86 26.57 0.03
C GLY A 13 4.28 26.52 -0.49
N ARG A 14 5.22 26.05 0.35
CA ARG A 14 6.55 25.68 -0.12
C ARG A 14 6.31 24.54 -1.10
N ASP A 15 6.69 24.70 -2.36
CA ASP A 15 6.87 23.55 -3.26
C ASP A 15 8.00 22.72 -2.65
N ILE A 16 7.64 21.85 -1.70
CA ILE A 16 8.48 20.74 -1.32
C ILE A 16 8.33 19.79 -2.49
N VAL A 17 9.26 19.87 -3.43
CA VAL A 17 9.52 18.79 -4.39
C VAL A 17 10.00 17.57 -3.60
N ASP A 18 9.05 16.94 -2.92
CA ASP A 18 9.22 15.66 -2.27
C ASP A 18 8.88 14.60 -3.34
N ASP A 19 9.80 13.66 -3.55
CA ASP A 19 9.57 12.50 -4.41
C ASP A 19 8.31 11.73 -3.99
N SER A 20 7.90 11.87 -2.72
CA SER A 20 6.64 11.34 -2.21
C SER A 20 5.40 11.89 -2.93
N MET A 21 5.40 13.13 -3.47
CA MET A 21 4.20 13.74 -4.07
C MET A 21 3.62 12.94 -5.25
N HIS A 22 4.47 12.16 -5.94
CA HIS A 22 4.06 11.30 -7.04
C HIS A 22 3.77 9.85 -6.62
N LYS A 23 4.06 9.49 -5.36
CA LYS A 23 3.79 8.15 -4.86
C LYS A 23 2.29 7.94 -4.65
N SER A 24 1.79 6.82 -5.13
CA SER A 24 0.44 6.32 -4.85
C SER A 24 0.51 4.94 -4.21
N ALA A 25 -0.37 4.67 -3.24
CA ALA A 25 -0.52 3.34 -2.64
C ALA A 25 -2.00 2.98 -2.60
N ILE A 26 -2.30 1.75 -3.02
CA ILE A 26 -3.64 1.18 -3.06
C ILE A 26 -3.59 -0.15 -2.33
N ALA A 27 -4.52 -0.35 -1.40
CA ALA A 27 -4.69 -1.62 -0.71
C ALA A 27 -5.91 -2.34 -1.29
N LEU A 28 -5.71 -3.62 -1.63
CA LEU A 28 -6.75 -4.51 -2.14
C LEU A 28 -7.08 -5.57 -1.09
N GLU A 29 -8.36 -5.85 -0.94
CA GLU A 29 -8.88 -6.99 -0.19
C GLU A 29 -9.32 -8.07 -1.17
N TYR A 30 -8.99 -9.33 -0.88
CA TYR A 30 -9.45 -10.49 -1.62
C TYR A 30 -10.25 -11.40 -0.68
N ASN A 31 -11.51 -11.63 -1.03
CA ASN A 31 -12.36 -12.61 -0.39
C ASN A 31 -12.66 -13.76 -1.39
N PRO A 32 -12.37 -15.02 -1.06
CA PRO A 32 -12.69 -16.17 -1.91
C PRO A 32 -14.17 -16.31 -2.29
N ASP A 33 -15.07 -15.74 -1.48
CA ASP A 33 -16.52 -15.76 -1.73
C ASP A 33 -16.97 -14.65 -2.70
N GLU A 34 -16.08 -13.71 -3.06
CA GLU A 34 -16.36 -12.62 -3.99
C GLU A 34 -15.72 -12.86 -5.37
N GLU A 35 -16.34 -12.29 -6.40
CA GLU A 35 -15.87 -12.46 -7.79
C GLU A 35 -14.59 -11.68 -8.11
N ALA A 36 -14.26 -10.66 -7.31
CA ALA A 36 -13.14 -9.77 -7.56
C ALA A 36 -12.57 -9.16 -6.27
N PRO A 37 -11.26 -8.85 -6.24
CA PRO A 37 -10.68 -8.00 -5.20
C PRO A 37 -11.30 -6.61 -5.19
N LYS A 38 -11.31 -5.99 -4.00
CA LYS A 38 -11.92 -4.69 -3.75
C LYS A 38 -10.91 -3.70 -3.18
N VAL A 39 -11.04 -2.43 -3.54
CA VAL A 39 -10.21 -1.37 -2.99
C VAL A 39 -10.69 -1.03 -1.58
N ILE A 40 -9.80 -1.17 -0.60
CA ILE A 40 -10.09 -0.87 0.82
C ILE A 40 -9.34 0.36 1.33
N ALA A 41 -8.25 0.75 0.65
CA ALA A 41 -7.58 2.03 0.89
C ALA A 41 -6.92 2.54 -0.38
N SER A 42 -6.87 3.87 -0.53
CA SER A 42 -6.15 4.54 -1.62
C SER A 42 -5.59 5.86 -1.10
N GLY A 43 -4.37 6.20 -1.49
CA GLY A 43 -3.69 7.40 -1.03
C GLY A 43 -2.57 7.84 -1.96
N ARG A 44 -2.25 9.13 -1.87
CA ARG A 44 -1.11 9.76 -2.57
C ARG A 44 -0.23 10.51 -1.58
N GLY A 45 1.04 10.74 -1.94
CA GLY A 45 1.93 11.50 -1.09
C GLY A 45 2.12 10.86 0.27
N HIS A 46 2.06 11.70 1.30
CA HIS A 46 2.14 11.28 2.69
C HIS A 46 1.09 10.22 3.10
N LEU A 47 -0.11 10.21 2.47
CA LEU A 47 -1.10 9.17 2.75
C LEU A 47 -0.68 7.82 2.17
N ALA A 48 -0.01 7.81 1.00
CA ALA A 48 0.53 6.59 0.42
C ALA A 48 1.60 5.97 1.34
N ASP A 49 2.49 6.81 1.89
CA ASP A 49 3.50 6.35 2.85
C ASP A 49 2.85 5.71 4.08
N LYS A 50 1.81 6.34 4.64
CA LYS A 50 1.07 5.78 5.78
C LYS A 50 0.41 4.44 5.48
N ILE A 51 -0.11 4.24 4.26
CA ILE A 51 -0.71 2.96 3.85
C ILE A 51 0.39 1.89 3.81
N ILE A 52 1.56 2.20 3.25
CA ILE A 52 2.71 1.29 3.17
C ILE A 52 3.24 0.97 4.57
N ASP A 53 3.40 1.96 5.43
CA ASP A 53 3.84 1.78 6.82
C ASP A 53 2.89 0.84 7.58
N LYS A 54 1.58 1.02 7.41
CA LYS A 54 0.58 0.11 8.00
C LYS A 54 0.62 -1.28 7.42
N ALA A 55 0.83 -1.43 6.11
CA ALA A 55 1.00 -2.74 5.49
C ALA A 55 2.21 -3.47 6.11
N GLN A 56 3.33 -2.78 6.29
CA GLN A 56 4.53 -3.34 6.94
C GLN A 56 4.29 -3.70 8.42
N GLU A 57 3.58 -2.87 9.19
CA GLU A 57 3.26 -3.15 10.60
C GLU A 57 2.42 -4.43 10.77
N TYR A 58 1.56 -4.74 9.80
CA TYR A 58 0.70 -5.92 9.80
C TYR A 58 1.24 -7.08 8.95
N ASP A 59 2.51 -7.02 8.53
CA ASP A 59 3.13 -8.01 7.63
C ASP A 59 2.34 -8.29 6.35
N ILE A 60 1.61 -7.28 5.85
CA ILE A 60 0.90 -7.35 4.57
C ILE A 60 1.91 -7.14 3.44
N PRO A 61 1.98 -8.04 2.44
CA PRO A 61 2.90 -7.90 1.32
C PRO A 61 2.67 -6.61 0.52
N VAL A 62 3.76 -5.94 0.17
CA VAL A 62 3.74 -4.72 -0.66
C VAL A 62 4.45 -5.01 -1.98
N HIS A 63 3.76 -4.74 -3.09
CA HIS A 63 4.30 -4.84 -4.43
C HIS A 63 4.38 -3.45 -5.07
N GLN A 64 5.55 -3.11 -5.63
CA GLN A 64 5.78 -1.80 -6.25
C GLN A 64 5.66 -1.90 -7.77
N ASP A 65 4.57 -1.37 -8.31
CA ASP A 65 4.35 -1.19 -9.76
C ASP A 65 3.63 0.15 -9.99
N GLU A 66 4.32 1.08 -10.65
CA GLU A 66 3.79 2.43 -10.91
C GLU A 66 2.57 2.41 -11.84
N LYS A 67 2.57 1.57 -12.88
CA LYS A 67 1.48 1.53 -13.86
C LYS A 67 0.23 0.92 -13.26
N LEU A 68 0.38 -0.17 -12.51
CA LEU A 68 -0.72 -0.81 -11.81
C LEU A 68 -1.28 0.11 -10.72
N ALA A 69 -0.41 0.71 -9.90
CA ALA A 69 -0.83 1.66 -8.88
C ALA A 69 -1.60 2.84 -9.48
N ASN A 70 -1.11 3.43 -10.58
CA ASN A 70 -1.83 4.51 -11.27
C ASN A 70 -3.19 4.05 -11.80
N SER A 71 -3.26 2.85 -12.39
CA SER A 71 -4.52 2.29 -12.90
C SER A 71 -5.55 2.07 -11.79
N LEU A 72 -5.12 1.47 -10.68
CA LEU A 72 -5.95 1.21 -9.50
C LEU A 72 -6.32 2.49 -8.74
N SER A 73 -5.48 3.54 -8.81
CA SER A 73 -5.75 4.82 -8.15
C SER A 73 -6.99 5.55 -8.68
N ASN A 74 -7.51 5.14 -9.84
CA ASN A 74 -8.73 5.68 -10.43
C ASN A 74 -10.01 5.07 -9.83
N LEU A 75 -9.87 3.99 -9.05
CA LEU A 75 -10.98 3.32 -8.39
C LEU A 75 -11.25 3.94 -7.03
N GLU A 76 -12.52 4.01 -6.64
CA GLU A 76 -12.94 4.46 -5.33
C GLU A 76 -12.81 3.35 -4.28
N ILE A 77 -12.64 3.75 -3.02
CA ILE A 77 -12.70 2.82 -1.89
C ILE A 77 -14.11 2.21 -1.87
N GLY A 78 -14.19 0.89 -1.88
CA GLY A 78 -15.45 0.19 -2.02
C GLY A 78 -15.62 -0.50 -3.37
N GLU A 79 -14.89 -0.08 -4.40
CA GLU A 79 -15.06 -0.62 -5.75
C GLU A 79 -14.29 -1.92 -5.95
N TYR A 80 -14.92 -2.83 -6.68
CA TYR A 80 -14.25 -4.01 -7.23
C TYR A 80 -13.30 -3.59 -8.34
N ILE A 81 -12.17 -4.27 -8.45
CA ILE A 81 -11.29 -4.08 -9.61
C ILE A 81 -12.05 -4.44 -10.89
N PRO A 82 -11.81 -3.75 -12.02
CA PRO A 82 -12.43 -4.08 -13.29
C PRO A 82 -11.73 -5.28 -13.95
N LYS A 83 -12.45 -5.97 -14.85
CA LYS A 83 -12.00 -7.23 -15.48
C LYS A 83 -10.66 -7.09 -16.21
N GLU A 84 -10.40 -5.93 -16.79
CA GLU A 84 -9.16 -5.65 -17.50
C GLU A 84 -7.92 -5.71 -16.59
N LEU A 85 -8.10 -5.54 -15.28
CA LEU A 85 -7.03 -5.61 -14.28
C LEU A 85 -6.92 -6.97 -13.58
N TYR A 86 -7.80 -7.94 -13.88
CA TYR A 86 -7.82 -9.22 -13.16
C TYR A 86 -6.53 -10.00 -13.33
N GLN A 87 -6.03 -10.08 -14.57
CA GLN A 87 -4.84 -10.85 -14.86
C GLN A 87 -3.62 -10.32 -14.09
N VAL A 88 -3.37 -9.01 -14.19
CA VAL A 88 -2.22 -8.39 -13.53
C VAL A 88 -2.32 -8.46 -12.01
N VAL A 89 -3.52 -8.27 -11.44
CA VAL A 89 -3.72 -8.42 -9.98
C VAL A 89 -3.52 -9.86 -9.54
N ALA A 90 -4.01 -10.85 -10.30
CA ALA A 90 -3.80 -12.26 -10.00
C ALA A 90 -2.31 -12.64 -10.01
N GLU A 91 -1.53 -12.14 -10.98
CA GLU A 91 -0.09 -12.33 -11.04
C GLU A 91 0.61 -11.77 -9.79
N VAL A 92 0.19 -10.60 -9.32
CA VAL A 92 0.70 -9.99 -8.08
C VAL A 92 0.34 -10.83 -6.86
N LEU A 93 -0.91 -11.30 -6.74
CA LEU A 93 -1.36 -12.15 -5.63
C LEU A 93 -0.57 -13.46 -5.54
N VAL A 94 -0.35 -14.12 -6.69
CA VAL A 94 0.46 -15.35 -6.77
C VAL A 94 1.91 -15.06 -6.36
N TYR A 95 2.46 -13.94 -6.81
CA TYR A 95 3.83 -13.54 -6.46
C TYR A 95 3.99 -13.33 -4.95
N VAL A 96 3.09 -12.59 -4.31
CA VAL A 96 3.18 -12.32 -2.87
C VAL A 96 2.92 -13.56 -2.02
N ASP A 97 1.96 -14.43 -2.38
CA ASP A 97 1.72 -15.71 -1.69
C ASP A 97 2.96 -16.62 -1.78
N ALA A 98 3.63 -16.67 -2.93
CA ALA A 98 4.87 -17.43 -3.08
C ALA A 98 5.98 -16.90 -2.17
N MET A 99 6.11 -15.57 -2.04
CA MET A 99 7.10 -14.95 -1.16
C MET A 99 6.82 -15.20 0.31
N ASP A 100 5.57 -15.11 0.75
CA ASP A 100 5.18 -15.38 2.14
C ASP A 100 5.44 -16.84 2.53
N ARG A 101 5.14 -17.78 1.62
CA ARG A 101 5.49 -19.21 1.81
C ARG A 101 6.99 -19.48 1.84
N ILE A 102 7.80 -18.63 1.21
CA ILE A 102 9.27 -18.74 1.29
C ILE A 102 9.75 -18.20 2.63
N LYS A 103 9.27 -17.03 3.08
CA LYS A 103 9.58 -16.46 4.40
C LYS A 103 9.26 -17.46 5.53
N GLY A 104 8.05 -18.03 5.55
CA GLY A 104 7.66 -19.01 6.56
C GLY A 104 8.53 -20.28 6.60
N ARG A 105 9.15 -20.66 5.46
CA ARG A 105 10.12 -21.78 5.40
C ARG A 105 11.53 -21.38 5.85
N MET A 106 11.91 -20.11 5.71
CA MET A 106 13.20 -19.60 6.16
C MET A 106 13.24 -19.44 7.69
N ASP A 107 12.14 -18.98 8.29
CA ASP A 107 12.04 -18.79 9.75
C ASP A 107 12.18 -20.12 10.52
N GLN A 108 11.61 -21.22 10.01
CA GLN A 108 11.70 -22.55 10.63
C GLN A 108 13.14 -23.13 10.65
N LYS A 109 13.99 -22.75 9.70
CA LYS A 109 15.38 -23.25 9.64
C LYS A 109 16.33 -22.53 10.60
N GLY A 110 15.98 -21.33 11.08
CA GLY A 110 16.80 -20.54 12.00
C GLY A 110 16.77 -21.06 13.45
N GLU A 111 15.63 -21.60 13.90
CA GLU A 111 15.44 -22.02 15.29
C GLU A 111 15.99 -23.43 15.58
N ASP A 112 15.94 -24.34 14.59
CA ASP A 112 16.40 -25.73 14.74
C ASP A 112 17.94 -25.88 14.71
N GLY A 113 18.65 -24.86 14.22
CA GLY A 113 20.12 -24.88 14.08
C GLY A 113 20.90 -24.56 15.37
N TRP A 114 20.28 -23.87 16.34
CA TRP A 114 20.97 -23.42 17.57
C TRP A 114 20.88 -24.44 18.72
N LYS A 115 19.85 -25.29 18.76
CA LYS A 115 19.64 -26.23 19.88
C LYS A 115 20.42 -27.54 19.83
N LYS A 116 21.23 -27.79 18.78
CA LYS A 116 22.07 -29.01 18.66
C LYS A 116 23.53 -28.86 19.12
N LYS A 117 23.90 -27.73 19.74
CA LYS A 117 25.22 -27.55 20.38
C LYS A 117 25.06 -27.11 21.84
N LYS A 118 24.60 -28.02 22.69
CA LYS A 118 24.95 -28.05 24.12
C LYS A 118 25.16 -29.49 24.54
#